data_AF-A0A847AY16-F1
#
_entry.id   AF-A0A847AY16-F1
#
_cell.length_a   1.000
_cell.length_b   1.000
_cell.length_c   1.000
_cell.angle_alpha   90.00
_cell.angle_beta   90.00
_cell.angle_gamma   90.00
#
_symmetry.space_group_name_H-M   'P 1'
#
loop_
_entity.id
_entity.type
_entity.pdbx_description
1 polymer ?
#
loop_
_entity_poly.entity_id
_entity_poly.type
_entity_poly.pdbx_seq_one_letter_code
_entity_poly.pdbx_strand_id
1 'polypeptide(L)'
;AAMNRHPDPQVIYATNIGLVKQLIDAMESEGVTPHVLFSSSTQEELDNLYGQSKKDGRELLEQWASRNNASFTGLVVPNVYGEFSRPNYNTFIATFAHKLINGEQPQIITDSSVKLIYVGSLCKFIIGQFQNKGVARVNVPFDFERSVSSILTLFEQFSSVYANNGFIPNLADINEVNLFNTFRSYLDYKNKFPVKLVKHIDNRGMFVETIKLGVGGQVSFSTTLPGVTRGNHYHTRKIERFTVIRGKARIQLRKIGSNEVMDFYLDGNEPSYVDMPVWHTHNITNIGEEELYTQFWINEWYNPEDRDTYFEEV
;
A
#
# COMPACT_ATOMS: atom_id res chain seq x y z
N ALA A 1 -18.82 10.04 -20.58
CA ALA A 1 -19.26 10.23 -19.19
C ALA A 1 -20.63 9.58 -19.02
N ALA A 2 -20.95 9.07 -17.83
CA ALA A 2 -22.28 8.53 -17.51
C ALA A 2 -22.60 8.89 -16.05
N MET A 3 -23.86 9.18 -15.77
CA MET A 3 -24.39 9.42 -14.43
C MET A 3 -24.62 8.07 -13.73
N ASN A 4 -24.14 7.96 -12.49
CA ASN A 4 -24.24 6.73 -11.70
C ASN A 4 -25.25 6.82 -10.54
N ARG A 5 -25.55 8.03 -10.06
CA ARG A 5 -26.48 8.26 -8.93
C ARG A 5 -27.33 9.50 -9.16
N HIS A 6 -28.63 9.34 -9.00
CA HIS A 6 -29.63 10.40 -8.95
C HIS A 6 -30.87 9.88 -8.19
N PRO A 7 -31.61 10.72 -7.44
CA PRO A 7 -32.82 10.28 -6.75
C PRO A 7 -33.90 9.74 -7.68
N ASP A 8 -33.94 10.24 -8.92
CA ASP A 8 -34.80 9.75 -9.99
C ASP A 8 -34.00 8.89 -10.98
N PRO A 9 -34.25 7.57 -11.04
CA PRO A 9 -33.61 6.65 -11.98
C PRO A 9 -33.87 6.97 -13.47
N GLN A 10 -34.99 7.62 -13.79
CA GLN A 10 -35.32 7.97 -15.18
C GLN A 10 -34.37 9.05 -15.71
N VAL A 11 -33.96 10.00 -14.85
CA VAL A 11 -32.96 11.02 -15.18
C VAL A 11 -31.62 10.37 -15.49
N ILE A 12 -31.24 9.31 -14.76
CA ILE A 12 -30.00 8.55 -15.02
C ILE A 12 -30.05 7.96 -16.43
N TYR A 13 -31.14 7.27 -16.75
CA TYR A 13 -31.32 6.64 -18.06
C TYR A 13 -31.29 7.66 -19.19
N ALA A 14 -32.14 8.69 -19.11
CA ALA A 14 -32.25 9.71 -20.15
C ALA A 14 -30.92 10.46 -20.38
N THR A 15 -30.20 10.79 -19.30
CA THR A 15 -28.90 11.45 -19.39
C THR A 15 -27.87 10.56 -20.06
N ASN A 16 -27.76 9.30 -19.65
CA ASN A 16 -26.76 8.37 -20.20
C ASN A 16 -27.00 8.10 -21.69
N ILE A 17 -28.25 7.88 -22.09
CA ILE A 17 -28.61 7.70 -23.49
C ILE A 17 -28.40 8.98 -24.29
N GLY A 18 -28.74 10.14 -23.73
CA GLY A 18 -28.48 11.44 -24.36
C GLY A 18 -27.00 11.66 -24.66
N LEU A 19 -26.11 11.36 -23.70
CA LEU A 19 -24.67 11.49 -23.87
C LEU A 19 -24.11 10.53 -24.94
N VAL A 20 -24.63 9.30 -25.01
CA VAL A 20 -24.23 8.33 -26.06
C VAL A 20 -24.65 8.84 -27.44
N LYS A 21 -25.88 9.33 -27.59
CA LYS A 21 -26.37 9.88 -28.86
C LYS A 21 -25.55 11.09 -29.29
N GLN A 22 -25.28 12.03 -28.38
CA GLN A 22 -24.44 13.20 -28.67
C GLN A 22 -23.04 12.81 -29.16
N LEU A 23 -22.42 11.77 -28.58
CA LEU A 23 -21.13 11.28 -29.04
C LEU A 23 -21.21 10.70 -30.45
N ILE A 24 -22.24 9.89 -30.73
CA ILE A 24 -22.49 9.33 -32.07
C ILE A 24 -22.69 10.45 -33.10
N ASP A 25 -23.57 11.40 -32.80
CA ASP A 25 -23.89 12.54 -33.68
C ASP A 25 -22.64 13.38 -33.97
N ALA A 26 -21.77 13.59 -32.97
CA ALA A 26 -20.51 14.29 -33.15
C ALA A 26 -19.54 13.52 -34.07
N MET A 27 -19.39 12.20 -33.89
CA MET A 27 -18.53 11.39 -34.76
C MET A 27 -19.05 11.34 -36.20
N GLU A 28 -20.37 11.28 -36.39
CA GLU A 28 -21.00 11.25 -37.71
C GLU A 28 -20.92 12.60 -38.43
N SER A 29 -21.16 13.71 -37.73
CA SER A 29 -21.04 15.05 -38.31
C SER A 29 -19.62 15.42 -38.73
N GLU A 30 -18.61 14.95 -37.98
CA GLU A 30 -17.20 15.12 -38.33
C GLU A 30 -16.68 14.07 -39.33
N GLY A 31 -17.47 13.04 -39.65
CA GLY A 31 -17.07 11.97 -40.58
C GLY A 31 -15.89 11.11 -40.10
N VAL A 32 -15.74 10.94 -38.78
CA VAL A 32 -14.62 10.20 -38.17
C VAL A 32 -15.05 8.86 -37.58
N THR A 33 -14.13 7.88 -37.55
CA THR A 33 -14.36 6.52 -37.05
C THR A 33 -13.33 6.10 -36.00
N PRO A 34 -13.21 6.84 -34.87
CA PRO A 34 -12.28 6.46 -33.81
C PRO A 34 -12.62 5.09 -33.22
N HIS A 35 -11.64 4.43 -32.60
CA HIS A 35 -11.93 3.27 -31.77
C HIS A 35 -12.60 3.74 -30.47
N VAL A 36 -13.86 3.38 -30.28
CA VAL A 36 -14.62 3.72 -29.08
C VAL A 36 -14.53 2.60 -28.05
N LEU A 37 -13.96 2.90 -26.88
CA LEU A 37 -13.99 2.01 -25.72
C LEU A 37 -15.08 2.49 -24.75
N PHE A 38 -16.03 1.61 -24.44
CA PHE A 38 -17.15 1.94 -23.56
C PHE A 38 -17.08 1.15 -22.26
N SER A 39 -16.95 1.86 -21.13
CA SER A 39 -17.02 1.26 -19.79
C SER A 39 -18.48 0.96 -19.44
N SER A 40 -18.85 -0.27 -19.74
CA SER A 40 -20.03 -0.94 -19.19
C SER A 40 -19.74 -1.45 -17.77
N SER A 41 -20.67 -2.19 -17.17
CA SER A 41 -20.59 -2.76 -15.83
C SER A 41 -21.31 -4.10 -15.80
N THR A 42 -20.90 -4.98 -14.89
CA THR A 42 -21.65 -6.20 -14.55
C THR A 42 -23.10 -5.91 -14.14
N GLN A 43 -23.42 -4.67 -13.75
CA GLN A 43 -24.80 -4.25 -13.49
C GLN A 43 -25.71 -4.24 -14.73
N GLU A 44 -25.20 -4.38 -15.95
CA GLU A 44 -26.04 -4.63 -17.14
C GLU A 44 -26.94 -5.88 -16.97
N GLU A 45 -26.53 -6.81 -16.12
CA GLU A 45 -27.27 -8.05 -15.85
C GLU A 45 -28.34 -7.88 -14.77
N LEU A 46 -28.38 -6.71 -14.09
CA LEU A 46 -29.37 -6.39 -13.08
C LEU A 46 -30.54 -5.62 -13.70
N ASP A 47 -31.75 -5.97 -13.29
CA ASP A 47 -32.99 -5.34 -13.75
C ASP A 47 -33.21 -3.96 -13.07
N ASN A 48 -32.40 -2.97 -13.47
CA ASN A 48 -32.54 -1.58 -13.03
C ASN A 48 -32.21 -0.59 -14.16
N LEU A 49 -32.77 0.62 -14.06
CA LEU A 49 -32.65 1.65 -15.11
C LEU A 49 -31.20 2.11 -15.38
N TYR A 50 -30.30 2.00 -14.39
CA TYR A 50 -28.88 2.27 -14.60
C TYR A 50 -28.22 1.19 -15.47
N GLY A 51 -28.43 -0.09 -15.13
CA GLY A 51 -27.98 -1.24 -15.92
C GLY A 51 -28.54 -1.21 -17.33
N GLN A 52 -29.84 -0.91 -17.48
CA GLN A 52 -30.49 -0.75 -18.77
C GLN A 52 -29.85 0.38 -19.60
N SER A 53 -29.57 1.54 -19.00
CA SER A 53 -28.94 2.65 -19.71
C SER A 53 -27.54 2.31 -20.25
N LYS A 54 -26.79 1.45 -19.54
CA LYS A 54 -25.48 0.96 -19.97
C LYS A 54 -25.60 -0.03 -21.12
N LYS A 55 -26.55 -0.96 -21.02
CA LYS A 55 -26.84 -1.95 -22.07
C LYS A 55 -27.26 -1.27 -23.36
N ASP A 56 -28.29 -0.43 -23.30
CA ASP A 56 -28.83 0.26 -24.47
C ASP A 56 -27.78 1.23 -25.08
N GLY A 57 -27.03 1.94 -24.23
CA GLY A 57 -25.93 2.79 -24.68
C GLY A 57 -24.82 2.03 -25.40
N ARG A 58 -24.45 0.84 -24.90
CA ARG A 58 -23.49 -0.05 -25.56
C ARG A 58 -24.02 -0.53 -26.91
N GLU A 59 -25.26 -0.97 -26.97
CA GLU A 59 -25.90 -1.46 -28.20
C GLU A 59 -25.97 -0.37 -29.29
N LEU A 60 -26.24 0.89 -28.91
CA LEU A 60 -26.21 2.03 -29.84
C LEU A 60 -24.81 2.25 -30.44
N LEU A 61 -23.75 2.20 -29.62
CA LEU A 61 -22.37 2.37 -30.09
C LEU A 61 -21.89 1.18 -30.93
N GLU A 62 -22.31 -0.02 -30.58
CA GLU A 62 -22.06 -1.25 -31.34
C GLU A 62 -22.70 -1.21 -32.73
N GLN A 63 -23.96 -0.75 -32.82
CA GLN A 63 -24.65 -0.53 -34.09
C GLN A 63 -23.99 0.58 -34.92
N TRP A 64 -23.59 1.69 -34.29
CA TRP A 64 -22.85 2.77 -34.95
C TRP A 64 -21.52 2.27 -35.52
N ALA A 65 -20.76 1.47 -34.77
CA ALA A 65 -19.48 0.97 -35.23
C ALA A 65 -19.64 -0.02 -36.39
N SER A 66 -20.64 -0.90 -36.31
CA SER A 66 -20.96 -1.85 -37.39
C SER A 66 -21.33 -1.14 -38.69
N ARG A 67 -22.20 -0.11 -38.64
CA ARG A 67 -22.64 0.60 -39.86
C ARG A 67 -21.56 1.47 -40.49
N ASN A 68 -20.61 1.96 -39.70
CA ASN A 68 -19.54 2.86 -40.15
C ASN A 68 -18.18 2.15 -40.37
N ASN A 69 -18.12 0.81 -40.24
CA ASN A 69 -16.88 0.04 -40.25
C ASN A 69 -15.83 0.58 -39.26
N ALA A 70 -16.29 1.07 -38.10
CA ALA A 70 -15.45 1.57 -37.02
C ALA A 70 -15.13 0.46 -36.02
N SER A 71 -14.20 0.73 -35.09
CA SER A 71 -13.88 -0.20 -34.00
C SER A 71 -14.61 0.18 -32.72
N PHE A 72 -15.14 -0.82 -32.01
CA PHE A 72 -15.83 -0.65 -30.74
C PHE A 72 -15.48 -1.77 -29.77
N THR A 73 -15.12 -1.41 -28.54
CA THR A 73 -14.93 -2.38 -27.46
C THR A 73 -15.80 -2.01 -26.26
N GLY A 74 -16.82 -2.82 -25.99
CA GLY A 74 -17.62 -2.75 -24.76
C GLY A 74 -16.95 -3.52 -23.62
N LEU A 75 -16.57 -2.84 -22.55
CA LEU A 75 -15.88 -3.40 -21.40
C LEU A 75 -16.85 -3.65 -20.25
N VAL A 76 -17.09 -4.90 -19.89
CA VAL A 76 -17.89 -5.26 -18.69
C VAL A 76 -16.96 -5.23 -17.49
N VAL A 77 -16.94 -4.10 -16.78
CA VAL A 77 -16.00 -3.85 -15.68
C VAL A 77 -16.60 -4.35 -14.34
N PRO A 78 -15.83 -5.10 -13.52
CA PRO A 78 -16.23 -5.45 -12.15
C PRO A 78 -16.14 -4.23 -11.21
N ASN A 79 -16.29 -4.41 -9.90
CA ASN A 79 -16.23 -3.28 -8.97
C ASN A 79 -14.81 -2.71 -8.92
N VAL A 80 -14.68 -1.42 -9.22
CA VAL A 80 -13.38 -0.74 -9.27
C VAL A 80 -13.08 -0.12 -7.91
N TYR A 81 -11.83 -0.23 -7.48
CA TYR A 81 -11.30 0.47 -6.33
C TYR A 81 -9.91 1.03 -6.62
N GLY A 82 -9.50 2.02 -5.83
CA GLY A 82 -8.21 2.66 -5.99
C GLY A 82 -8.18 4.04 -5.38
N GLU A 83 -7.03 4.67 -5.49
CA GLU A 83 -6.79 6.05 -5.11
C GLU A 83 -7.73 7.02 -5.85
N PHE A 84 -7.96 8.19 -5.25
CA PHE A 84 -8.78 9.28 -5.81
C PHE A 84 -10.27 8.97 -6.02
N SER A 85 -10.73 7.79 -5.62
CA SER A 85 -12.15 7.48 -5.62
C SER A 85 -12.89 8.40 -4.63
N ARG A 86 -14.05 8.92 -5.03
CA ARG A 86 -14.81 9.83 -4.17
C ARG A 86 -15.50 9.05 -3.04
N PRO A 87 -15.22 9.34 -1.76
CA PRO A 87 -15.91 8.69 -0.65
C PRO A 87 -17.39 9.10 -0.60
N ASN A 88 -18.23 8.26 0.00
CA ASN A 88 -19.69 8.43 0.05
C ASN A 88 -20.38 8.54 -1.34
N TYR A 89 -19.71 8.09 -2.40
CA TYR A 89 -20.24 8.12 -3.76
C TYR A 89 -20.50 6.72 -4.32
N ASN A 90 -19.56 6.04 -4.99
CA ASN A 90 -19.87 4.83 -5.76
C ASN A 90 -19.12 3.57 -5.30
N THR A 91 -18.22 3.68 -4.34
CA THR A 91 -17.46 2.54 -3.81
C THR A 91 -17.42 2.58 -2.29
N PHE A 92 -17.71 1.42 -1.68
CA PHE A 92 -17.63 1.27 -0.22
C PHE A 92 -16.19 1.35 0.27
N ILE A 93 -15.20 0.97 -0.55
CA ILE A 93 -13.78 0.99 -0.21
C ILE A 93 -13.30 2.42 0.10
N ALA A 94 -13.60 3.38 -0.78
CA ALA A 94 -13.27 4.80 -0.53
C ALA A 94 -13.96 5.33 0.72
N THR A 95 -15.21 4.92 0.92
CA THR A 95 -16.02 5.34 2.07
C THR A 95 -15.45 4.80 3.38
N PHE A 96 -15.07 3.53 3.43
CA PHE A 96 -14.47 2.91 4.60
C PHE A 96 -13.14 3.57 4.96
N ALA A 97 -12.23 3.73 3.98
CA ALA A 97 -10.95 4.39 4.21
C ALA A 97 -11.12 5.82 4.73
N HIS A 98 -11.95 6.62 4.06
CA HIS A 98 -12.21 8.01 4.46
C HIS A 98 -12.78 8.10 5.87
N LYS A 99 -13.78 7.27 6.22
CA LYS A 99 -14.39 7.29 7.55
C LYS A 99 -13.38 6.92 8.63
N LEU A 100 -12.66 5.80 8.46
CA LEU A 100 -11.68 5.34 9.44
C LEU A 100 -10.55 6.34 9.68
N ILE A 101 -10.08 7.02 8.63
CA ILE A 101 -9.04 8.05 8.76
C ILE A 101 -9.53 9.30 9.48
N ASN A 102 -10.81 9.63 9.37
CA ASN A 102 -11.43 10.73 10.09
C ASN A 102 -11.99 10.33 11.48
N GLY A 103 -11.67 9.11 11.95
CA GLY A 103 -12.16 8.62 13.25
C GLY A 103 -13.64 8.26 13.29
N GLU A 104 -14.29 8.16 12.13
CA GLU A 104 -15.67 7.69 12.00
C GLU A 104 -15.73 6.17 11.88
N GLN A 105 -16.86 5.58 12.29
CA GLN A 105 -17.13 4.16 12.14
C GLN A 105 -17.89 3.87 10.83
N PRO A 106 -17.32 3.10 9.89
CA PRO A 106 -18.06 2.63 8.74
C PRO A 106 -19.20 1.69 9.14
N GLN A 107 -20.26 1.65 8.32
CA GLN A 107 -21.37 0.73 8.51
C GLN A 107 -21.48 -0.21 7.33
N ILE A 108 -21.64 -1.50 7.61
CA ILE A 108 -21.95 -2.52 6.60
C ILE A 108 -23.47 -2.61 6.48
N ILE A 109 -23.99 -2.25 5.31
CA ILE A 109 -25.43 -2.37 4.99
C ILE A 109 -25.74 -3.81 4.55
N THR A 110 -24.85 -4.39 3.75
CA THR A 110 -24.97 -5.75 3.22
C THR A 110 -23.58 -6.34 3.12
N ASP A 111 -23.36 -7.51 3.73
CA ASP A 111 -22.09 -8.22 3.64
C ASP A 111 -22.11 -9.19 2.47
N SER A 112 -21.76 -8.70 1.29
CA SER A 112 -21.67 -9.49 0.07
C SER A 112 -20.23 -9.79 -0.33
N SER A 113 -20.03 -10.88 -1.07
CA SER A 113 -18.77 -11.16 -1.76
C SER A 113 -18.68 -10.28 -3.01
N VAL A 114 -17.58 -9.54 -3.17
CA VAL A 114 -17.41 -8.55 -4.22
C VAL A 114 -16.18 -8.85 -5.06
N LYS A 115 -16.38 -9.03 -6.37
CA LYS A 115 -15.30 -9.08 -7.37
C LYS A 115 -14.73 -7.68 -7.60
N LEU A 116 -13.44 -7.52 -7.31
CA LEU A 116 -12.75 -6.23 -7.26
C LEU A 116 -11.62 -6.18 -8.29
N ILE A 117 -11.46 -5.02 -8.94
CA ILE A 117 -10.29 -4.69 -9.76
C ILE A 117 -9.68 -3.38 -9.28
N TYR A 118 -8.37 -3.37 -9.13
CA TYR A 118 -7.61 -2.17 -8.81
C TYR A 118 -7.57 -1.24 -10.03
N VAL A 119 -7.68 0.08 -9.80
CA VAL A 119 -7.68 1.09 -10.88
C VAL A 119 -6.45 0.97 -11.79
N GLY A 120 -5.28 0.66 -11.23
CA GLY A 120 -4.06 0.41 -12.02
C GLY A 120 -4.17 -0.81 -12.93
N SER A 121 -4.73 -1.92 -12.43
CA SER A 121 -5.00 -3.13 -13.22
C SER A 121 -5.99 -2.85 -14.35
N LEU A 122 -7.05 -2.09 -14.05
CA LEU A 122 -8.05 -1.69 -15.04
C LEU A 122 -7.45 -0.80 -16.13
N CYS A 123 -6.65 0.21 -15.76
CA CYS A 123 -5.95 1.06 -16.73
C CYS A 123 -5.06 0.24 -17.66
N LYS A 124 -4.27 -0.70 -17.11
CA LYS A 124 -3.42 -1.59 -17.90
C LYS A 124 -4.25 -2.45 -18.86
N PHE A 125 -5.39 -2.98 -18.39
CA PHE A 125 -6.30 -3.75 -19.22
C PHE A 125 -6.85 -2.91 -20.39
N ILE A 126 -7.35 -1.70 -20.10
CA ILE A 126 -7.92 -0.77 -21.10
C ILE A 126 -6.88 -0.41 -22.17
N ILE A 127 -5.64 -0.09 -21.78
CA ILE A 127 -4.56 0.21 -22.72
C ILE A 127 -4.30 -0.96 -23.67
N GLY A 128 -4.36 -2.19 -23.15
CA GLY A 128 -4.22 -3.40 -23.96
C GLY A 128 -5.32 -3.56 -25.02
N GLN A 129 -6.48 -2.93 -24.86
CA GLN A 129 -7.58 -3.01 -25.82
C GLN A 129 -7.44 -2.02 -26.99
N PHE A 130 -6.52 -1.05 -26.95
CA PHE A 130 -6.44 0.00 -27.97
C PHE A 130 -6.22 -0.53 -29.40
N GLN A 131 -5.55 -1.67 -29.54
CA GLN A 131 -5.24 -2.28 -30.84
C GLN A 131 -6.35 -3.20 -31.36
N ASN A 132 -7.40 -3.48 -30.57
CA ASN A 132 -8.50 -4.31 -31.05
C ASN A 132 -9.20 -3.63 -32.23
N LYS A 133 -9.68 -4.46 -33.15
CA LYS A 133 -10.40 -4.04 -34.35
C LYS A 133 -11.77 -4.70 -34.39
N GLY A 134 -12.70 -4.03 -35.06
CA GLY A 134 -14.09 -4.48 -35.17
C GLY A 134 -14.86 -4.24 -33.88
N VAL A 135 -15.96 -4.97 -33.72
CA VAL A 135 -16.89 -4.86 -32.59
C VAL A 135 -16.66 -6.01 -31.63
N ALA A 136 -16.37 -5.71 -30.37
CA ALA A 136 -16.15 -6.71 -29.33
C ALA A 136 -16.83 -6.32 -28.02
N ARG A 137 -17.32 -7.35 -27.30
CA ARG A 137 -17.71 -7.25 -25.91
C ARG A 137 -16.73 -8.08 -25.08
N VAL A 138 -16.08 -7.44 -24.12
CA VAL A 138 -14.99 -8.04 -23.35
C VAL A 138 -15.32 -7.98 -21.87
N ASN A 139 -15.28 -9.14 -21.21
CA ASN A 139 -15.36 -9.22 -19.76
C ASN A 139 -13.99 -8.89 -19.17
N VAL A 140 -13.93 -7.81 -18.38
CA VAL A 140 -12.69 -7.43 -17.70
C VAL A 140 -12.48 -8.40 -16.52
N PRO A 141 -11.30 -9.03 -16.38
CA PRO A 141 -11.02 -9.88 -15.23
C PRO A 141 -11.06 -9.07 -13.94
N PHE A 142 -11.36 -9.71 -12.81
CA PHE A 142 -11.17 -9.12 -11.49
C PHE A 142 -9.81 -9.57 -10.93
N ASP A 143 -9.22 -8.76 -10.07
CA ASP A 143 -7.93 -9.09 -9.42
C ASP A 143 -8.15 -10.09 -8.28
N PHE A 144 -9.23 -9.93 -7.51
CA PHE A 144 -9.64 -10.83 -6.44
C PHE A 144 -11.12 -10.65 -6.09
N GLU A 145 -11.63 -11.57 -5.26
CA GLU A 145 -12.98 -11.52 -4.71
C GLU A 145 -12.90 -11.63 -3.18
N ARG A 146 -13.58 -10.72 -2.46
CA ARG A 146 -13.54 -10.65 -0.98
C ARG A 146 -14.84 -10.06 -0.43
N SER A 147 -15.23 -10.45 0.79
CA SER A 147 -16.42 -9.91 1.44
C SER A 147 -16.25 -8.46 1.89
N VAL A 148 -17.34 -7.69 1.96
CA VAL A 148 -17.34 -6.32 2.48
C VAL A 148 -16.80 -6.26 3.91
N SER A 149 -17.22 -7.20 4.76
CA SER A 149 -16.72 -7.33 6.13
C SER A 149 -15.21 -7.57 6.21
N SER A 150 -14.68 -8.47 5.38
CA SER A 150 -13.25 -8.78 5.34
C SER A 150 -12.41 -7.57 4.94
N ILE A 151 -12.92 -6.72 4.04
CA ILE A 151 -12.26 -5.46 3.66
C ILE A 151 -12.30 -4.46 4.82
N LEU A 152 -13.43 -4.36 5.53
CA LEU A 152 -13.54 -3.48 6.69
C LEU A 152 -12.54 -3.90 7.79
N THR A 153 -12.47 -5.18 8.15
CA THR A 153 -11.51 -5.70 9.13
C THR A 153 -10.07 -5.35 8.76
N LEU A 154 -9.71 -5.50 7.48
CA LEU A 154 -8.38 -5.14 6.99
C LEU A 154 -8.10 -3.64 7.11
N PHE A 155 -9.09 -2.78 6.81
CA PHE A 155 -8.93 -1.33 6.92
C PHE A 155 -8.89 -0.84 8.36
N GLU A 156 -9.62 -1.48 9.27
CA GLU A 156 -9.52 -1.24 10.72
C GLU A 156 -8.11 -1.58 11.21
N GLN A 157 -7.54 -2.69 10.74
CA GLN A 157 -6.15 -3.03 11.00
C GLN A 157 -5.19 -1.97 10.44
N PHE A 158 -5.36 -1.52 9.20
CA PHE A 158 -4.52 -0.45 8.63
C PHE A 158 -4.64 0.88 9.39
N SER A 159 -5.85 1.22 9.85
CA SER A 159 -6.07 2.40 10.69
C SER A 159 -5.30 2.29 12.01
N SER A 160 -5.50 1.18 12.72
CA SER A 160 -4.83 0.93 14.00
C SER A 160 -3.30 0.85 13.86
N VAL A 161 -2.79 0.05 12.92
CA VAL A 161 -1.36 -0.25 12.78
C VAL A 161 -0.61 0.92 12.13
N TYR A 162 -1.11 1.46 11.02
CA TYR A 162 -0.39 2.48 10.24
C TYR A 162 -0.89 3.89 10.51
N ALA A 163 -2.19 4.16 10.41
CA ALA A 163 -2.68 5.53 10.55
C ALA A 163 -2.41 6.07 11.97
N ASN A 164 -2.63 5.26 13.00
CA ASN A 164 -2.47 5.67 14.39
C ASN A 164 -1.04 5.48 14.91
N ASN A 165 -0.40 4.34 14.60
CA ASN A 165 0.90 3.98 15.18
C ASN A 165 2.10 4.12 14.21
N GLY A 166 1.85 4.34 12.92
CA GLY A 166 2.93 4.51 11.92
C GLY A 166 3.66 3.22 11.54
N PHE A 167 3.16 2.05 11.96
CA PHE A 167 3.78 0.76 11.67
C PHE A 167 3.34 0.28 10.28
N ILE A 168 4.25 -0.37 9.56
CA ILE A 168 3.91 -0.96 8.26
C ILE A 168 3.21 -2.30 8.53
N PRO A 169 1.95 -2.49 8.09
CA PRO A 169 1.24 -3.76 8.32
C PRO A 169 1.90 -4.89 7.55
N ASN A 170 1.64 -6.13 7.97
CA ASN A 170 1.89 -7.28 7.12
C ASN A 170 0.93 -7.23 5.92
N LEU A 171 1.45 -7.40 4.71
CA LEU A 171 0.67 -7.37 3.47
C LEU A 171 0.91 -8.71 2.75
N ALA A 172 -0.11 -9.55 2.70
CA ALA A 172 0.05 -10.94 2.28
C ALA A 172 0.33 -11.10 0.78
N ASP A 173 -0.21 -10.19 -0.04
CA ASP A 173 -0.11 -10.24 -1.50
C ASP A 173 -0.23 -8.83 -2.12
N ILE A 174 -0.16 -8.79 -3.46
CA ILE A 174 -0.29 -7.54 -4.23
C ILE A 174 -1.66 -6.86 -4.05
N ASN A 175 -2.72 -7.61 -3.76
CA ASN A 175 -4.06 -7.05 -3.56
C ASN A 175 -4.13 -6.30 -2.22
N GLU A 176 -3.55 -6.87 -1.16
CA GLU A 176 -3.41 -6.17 0.11
C GLU A 176 -2.49 -4.95 0.00
N VAL A 177 -1.42 -5.02 -0.80
CA VAL A 177 -0.59 -3.84 -1.12
C VAL A 177 -1.41 -2.75 -1.81
N ASN A 178 -2.21 -3.08 -2.82
CA ASN A 178 -3.07 -2.12 -3.52
C ASN A 178 -4.17 -1.55 -2.61
N LEU A 179 -4.76 -2.38 -1.74
CA LEU A 179 -5.74 -1.96 -0.74
C LEU A 179 -5.11 -1.03 0.31
N PHE A 180 -3.90 -1.33 0.78
CA PHE A 180 -3.15 -0.47 1.70
C PHE A 180 -2.80 0.88 1.05
N ASN A 181 -2.40 0.85 -0.23
CA ASN A 181 -2.11 2.05 -1.01
C ASN A 181 -3.36 2.90 -1.24
N THR A 182 -4.50 2.25 -1.51
CA THR A 182 -5.80 2.90 -1.58
C THR A 182 -6.15 3.54 -0.25
N PHE A 183 -6.03 2.81 0.87
CA PHE A 183 -6.34 3.32 2.21
C PHE A 183 -5.50 4.55 2.57
N ARG A 184 -4.17 4.47 2.43
CA ARG A 184 -3.27 5.58 2.77
C ARG A 184 -3.53 6.84 1.93
N SER A 185 -4.06 6.70 0.71
CA SER A 185 -4.34 7.84 -0.17
C SER A 185 -5.36 8.83 0.39
N TYR A 186 -6.15 8.42 1.39
CA TYR A 186 -7.13 9.27 2.08
C TYR A 186 -6.55 9.98 3.31
N LEU A 187 -5.27 9.74 3.66
CA LEU A 187 -4.64 10.43 4.78
C LEU A 187 -4.51 11.93 4.50
N ASP A 188 -4.66 12.75 5.55
CA ASP A 188 -4.31 14.16 5.50
C ASP A 188 -2.78 14.32 5.53
N TYR A 189 -2.16 14.13 4.37
CA TYR A 189 -0.70 14.19 4.22
C TYR A 189 -0.12 15.52 4.72
N LYS A 190 -0.85 16.64 4.55
CA LYS A 190 -0.38 17.98 4.90
C LYS A 190 -0.25 18.14 6.42
N ASN A 191 -1.20 17.60 7.19
CA ASN A 191 -1.20 17.73 8.64
C ASN A 191 -0.54 16.54 9.34
N LYS A 192 -0.44 15.38 8.68
CA LYS A 192 0.22 14.19 9.23
C LYS A 192 1.74 14.25 9.17
N PHE A 193 2.31 14.80 8.09
CA PHE A 193 3.76 14.74 7.85
C PHE A 193 4.46 16.10 8.04
N PRO A 194 5.71 16.10 8.53
CA PRO A 194 6.50 14.94 8.95
C PRO A 194 6.10 14.44 10.35
N VAL A 195 6.04 13.11 10.51
CA VAL A 195 5.96 12.49 11.84
C VAL A 195 7.32 12.59 12.51
N LYS A 196 7.39 13.18 13.70
CA LYS A 196 8.64 13.31 14.45
C LYS A 196 8.92 12.02 15.22
N LEU A 197 10.15 11.51 15.11
CA LEU A 197 10.60 10.35 15.86
C LEU A 197 11.12 10.75 17.24
N VAL A 198 11.00 9.84 18.20
CA VAL A 198 11.54 10.02 19.55
C VAL A 198 13.06 9.86 19.53
N LYS A 199 13.78 10.82 20.12
CA LYS A 199 15.24 10.77 20.28
C LYS A 199 15.59 10.37 21.71
N HIS A 200 16.32 9.27 21.86
CA HIS A 200 16.91 8.87 23.13
C HIS A 200 18.38 9.35 23.14
N ILE A 201 18.70 10.36 23.95
CA ILE A 201 20.02 11.00 23.99
C ILE A 201 20.67 10.73 25.36
N ASP A 202 21.95 10.37 25.35
CA ASP A 202 22.79 10.25 26.53
C ASP A 202 24.22 10.76 26.25
N ASN A 203 25.13 10.61 27.22
CA ASN A 203 26.54 11.00 27.07
C ASN A 203 27.31 10.18 26.03
N ARG A 204 26.71 9.13 25.46
CA ARG A 204 27.32 8.26 24.44
C ARG A 204 26.95 8.69 23.02
N GLY A 205 25.84 9.43 22.87
CA GLY A 205 25.30 9.89 21.59
C GLY A 205 23.77 9.82 21.57
N MET A 206 23.17 9.51 20.41
CA MET A 206 21.71 9.35 20.30
C MET A 206 21.30 8.00 19.73
N PHE A 207 20.07 7.58 20.02
CA PHE A 207 19.41 6.40 19.46
C PHE A 207 17.98 6.76 19.05
N VAL A 208 17.56 6.30 17.87
CA VAL A 208 16.25 6.61 17.28
C VAL A 208 15.69 5.38 16.57
N GLU A 209 14.49 4.98 16.94
CA GLU A 209 13.69 3.99 16.21
C GLU A 209 13.07 4.63 14.96
N THR A 210 13.17 4.00 13.79
CA THR A 210 12.74 4.61 12.51
C THR A 210 11.55 3.90 11.87
N ILE A 211 11.61 2.57 11.72
CA ILE A 211 10.59 1.78 11.05
C ILE A 211 10.28 0.55 11.88
N LYS A 212 8.99 0.31 12.15
CA LYS A 212 8.49 -0.95 12.72
C LYS A 212 7.65 -1.66 11.67
N LEU A 213 8.03 -2.90 11.36
CA LEU A 213 7.40 -3.73 10.35
C LEU A 213 6.53 -4.79 11.05
N GLY A 214 5.34 -5.03 10.51
CA GLY A 214 4.44 -6.10 10.98
C GLY A 214 4.98 -7.50 10.70
N VAL A 215 5.95 -7.62 9.79
CA VAL A 215 6.79 -8.81 9.54
C VAL A 215 8.20 -8.35 9.23
N GLY A 216 9.21 -8.99 9.82
CA GLY A 216 10.61 -8.68 9.54
C GLY A 216 11.19 -7.55 10.38
N GLY A 217 10.65 -7.27 11.56
CA GLY A 217 11.40 -6.60 12.62
C GLY A 217 11.31 -5.08 12.71
N GLN A 218 12.32 -4.49 13.35
CA GLN A 218 12.44 -3.07 13.68
C GLN A 218 13.79 -2.53 13.19
N VAL A 219 13.76 -1.35 12.57
CA VAL A 219 14.95 -0.61 12.16
C VAL A 219 15.14 0.60 13.07
N SER A 220 16.38 0.83 13.47
CA SER A 220 16.78 2.00 14.25
C SER A 220 18.16 2.49 13.80
N PHE A 221 18.58 3.65 14.29
CA PHE A 221 19.96 4.08 14.18
C PHE A 221 20.46 4.67 15.48
N SER A 222 21.78 4.65 15.65
CA SER A 222 22.45 5.45 16.65
C SER A 222 23.54 6.28 16.06
N THR A 223 23.88 7.32 16.81
CA THR A 223 25.16 7.96 16.71
C THR A 223 25.96 7.72 17.99
N THR A 224 27.26 7.49 17.86
CA THR A 224 28.16 7.17 18.97
C THR A 224 29.41 8.04 18.91
N LEU A 225 29.73 8.73 20.00
CA LEU A 225 30.90 9.63 20.07
C LEU A 225 32.24 8.85 20.01
N PRO A 226 33.35 9.49 19.59
CA PRO A 226 34.67 8.88 19.56
C PRO A 226 35.07 8.21 20.89
N GLY A 227 35.62 7.00 20.82
CA GLY A 227 36.09 6.23 21.97
C GLY A 227 34.99 5.59 22.82
N VAL A 228 33.71 5.78 22.48
CA VAL A 228 32.59 5.25 23.27
C VAL A 228 32.20 3.84 22.83
N THR A 229 31.95 2.97 23.81
CA THR A 229 31.42 1.61 23.64
C THR A 229 29.95 1.53 24.03
N ARG A 230 29.16 0.78 23.24
CA ARG A 230 27.75 0.42 23.50
C ARG A 230 27.57 -1.08 23.35
N GLY A 231 26.63 -1.67 24.08
CA GLY A 231 26.40 -3.12 24.09
C GLY A 231 26.72 -3.74 25.45
N ASN A 232 27.58 -4.75 25.45
CA ASN A 232 27.87 -5.63 26.60
C ASN A 232 26.59 -6.33 27.10
N HIS A 233 25.89 -6.96 26.16
CA HIS A 233 24.76 -7.81 26.46
C HIS A 233 24.62 -8.91 25.40
N TYR A 234 23.80 -9.90 25.70
CA TYR A 234 23.40 -10.93 24.75
C TYR A 234 21.88 -11.14 24.74
N HIS A 235 21.45 -11.87 23.74
CA HIS A 235 20.06 -12.26 23.51
C HIS A 235 19.93 -13.78 23.42
N THR A 236 18.75 -14.31 23.76
CA THR A 236 18.47 -15.75 23.61
C THR A 236 17.67 -16.08 22.36
N ARG A 237 16.94 -15.08 21.82
CA ARG A 237 16.12 -15.21 20.61
C ARG A 237 16.10 -13.97 19.71
N LYS A 238 16.38 -12.77 20.23
CA LYS A 238 16.52 -11.56 19.40
C LYS A 238 17.70 -11.73 18.46
N ILE A 239 17.44 -11.45 17.20
CA ILE A 239 18.42 -11.47 16.11
C ILE A 239 18.62 -10.04 15.69
N GLU A 240 19.88 -9.62 15.58
CA GLU A 240 20.21 -8.25 15.24
C GLU A 240 21.26 -8.18 14.14
N ARG A 241 21.20 -7.11 13.36
CA ARG A 241 22.21 -6.74 12.35
C ARG A 241 22.67 -5.33 12.60
N PHE A 242 23.98 -5.16 12.77
CA PHE A 242 24.60 -3.85 12.97
C PHE A 242 25.28 -3.46 11.67
N THR A 243 24.87 -2.34 11.06
CA THR A 243 25.42 -1.83 9.79
C THR A 243 26.05 -0.46 10.01
N VAL A 244 27.34 -0.33 9.73
CA VAL A 244 28.05 0.96 9.87
C VAL A 244 27.97 1.72 8.55
N ILE A 245 27.43 2.95 8.61
CA ILE A 245 27.19 3.79 7.42
C ILE A 245 28.08 5.05 7.42
N ARG A 246 28.61 5.45 8.58
CA ARG A 246 29.59 6.54 8.71
C ARG A 246 30.46 6.31 9.94
N GLY A 247 31.72 6.73 9.90
CA GLY A 247 32.69 6.57 10.99
C GLY A 247 33.34 5.19 11.00
N LYS A 248 34.19 4.92 12.00
CA LYS A 248 34.93 3.66 12.13
C LYS A 248 34.52 2.95 13.42
N ALA A 249 34.20 1.67 13.32
CA ALA A 249 33.77 0.87 14.47
C ALA A 249 34.62 -0.37 14.66
N ARG A 250 34.73 -0.80 15.92
CA ARG A 250 35.07 -2.18 16.27
C ARG A 250 33.86 -2.83 16.93
N ILE A 251 33.35 -3.90 16.34
CA ILE A 251 32.35 -4.78 16.96
C ILE A 251 33.08 -5.96 17.59
N GLN A 252 32.73 -6.31 18.82
CA GLN A 252 33.30 -7.47 19.50
C GLN A 252 32.19 -8.48 19.82
N LEU A 253 32.46 -9.77 19.62
CA LEU A 253 31.56 -10.89 19.94
C LEU A 253 32.28 -11.91 20.82
N ARG A 254 31.62 -12.41 21.88
CA ARG A 254 32.09 -13.55 22.68
C ARG A 254 30.94 -14.49 23.00
N LYS A 255 31.13 -15.79 22.75
CA LYS A 255 30.16 -16.82 23.12
C LYS A 255 30.05 -16.93 24.65
N ILE A 256 28.83 -17.03 25.18
CA ILE A 256 28.62 -17.27 26.61
C ILE A 256 29.30 -18.58 27.04
N GLY A 257 30.12 -18.50 28.09
CA GLY A 257 30.95 -19.62 28.59
C GLY A 257 32.29 -19.83 27.86
N SER A 258 32.64 -18.98 26.89
CA SER A 258 33.96 -18.94 26.24
C SER A 258 34.75 -17.70 26.65
N ASN A 259 36.07 -17.74 26.47
CA ASN A 259 36.98 -16.60 26.60
C ASN A 259 37.48 -16.08 25.24
N GLU A 260 37.04 -16.70 24.14
CA GLU A 260 37.44 -16.30 22.79
C GLU A 260 36.62 -15.09 22.33
N VAL A 261 37.30 -13.98 22.06
CA VAL A 261 36.72 -12.73 21.57
C VAL A 261 37.04 -12.57 20.09
N MET A 262 36.01 -12.33 19.29
CA MET A 262 36.13 -12.01 17.86
C MET A 262 35.98 -10.50 17.66
N ASP A 263 36.98 -9.88 17.02
CA ASP A 263 36.96 -8.46 16.66
C ASP A 263 36.64 -8.26 15.17
N PHE A 264 35.71 -7.37 14.88
CA PHE A 264 35.33 -6.97 13.53
C PHE A 264 35.51 -5.46 13.38
N TYR A 265 36.32 -5.05 12.40
CA TYR A 265 36.60 -3.64 12.11
C TYR A 265 35.80 -3.18 10.90
N LEU A 266 35.01 -2.13 11.06
CA LEU A 266 34.11 -1.60 10.03
C LEU A 266 34.44 -0.13 9.75
N ASP A 267 34.36 0.27 8.48
CA ASP A 267 34.52 1.65 8.01
C ASP A 267 33.29 2.07 7.22
N GLY A 268 32.67 3.20 7.57
CA GLY A 268 31.50 3.72 6.87
C GLY A 268 31.77 4.14 5.41
N ASN A 269 33.04 4.32 5.00
CA ASN A 269 33.40 4.49 3.60
C ASN A 269 33.25 3.20 2.78
N GLU A 270 33.26 2.05 3.46
CA GLU A 270 32.99 0.73 2.91
C GLU A 270 31.86 0.05 3.73
N PRO A 271 30.60 0.51 3.57
CA PRO A 271 29.49 0.06 4.41
C PRO A 271 29.37 -1.45 4.49
N SER A 272 29.43 -1.95 5.71
CA SER A 272 29.45 -3.39 6.02
C SER A 272 28.60 -3.66 7.27
N TYR A 273 28.27 -4.92 7.50
CA TYR A 273 27.45 -5.35 8.63
C TYR A 273 28.03 -6.55 9.36
N VAL A 274 27.64 -6.69 10.63
CA VAL A 274 27.84 -7.90 11.44
C VAL A 274 26.49 -8.28 12.04
N ASP A 275 26.15 -9.57 11.95
CA ASP A 275 24.96 -10.13 12.61
C ASP A 275 25.33 -10.55 14.03
N MET A 276 24.52 -10.17 15.03
CA MET A 276 24.72 -10.55 16.43
C MET A 276 24.07 -11.93 16.65
N PRO A 277 24.85 -13.00 16.84
CA PRO A 277 24.28 -14.31 17.08
C PRO A 277 23.69 -14.37 18.50
N VAL A 278 22.59 -15.10 18.66
CA VAL A 278 22.08 -15.41 20.01
C VAL A 278 23.15 -16.14 20.83
N TRP A 279 23.10 -15.98 22.16
CA TRP A 279 24.07 -16.53 23.11
C TRP A 279 25.52 -16.05 22.89
N HIS A 280 25.69 -14.89 22.27
CA HIS A 280 26.96 -14.17 22.20
C HIS A 280 26.78 -12.78 22.80
N THR A 281 27.56 -12.48 23.84
CA THR A 281 27.66 -11.10 24.29
C THR A 281 28.39 -10.30 23.23
N HIS A 282 27.94 -9.08 23.01
CA HIS A 282 28.45 -8.24 21.96
C HIS A 282 28.49 -6.77 22.33
N ASN A 283 29.43 -6.05 21.74
CA ASN A 283 29.52 -4.60 21.85
C ASN A 283 29.99 -3.97 20.54
N ILE A 284 29.81 -2.66 20.42
CA ILE A 284 30.32 -1.82 19.35
C ILE A 284 31.01 -0.61 19.95
N THR A 285 32.22 -0.32 19.48
CA THR A 285 33.05 0.81 19.92
C THR A 285 33.34 1.72 18.75
N ASN A 286 33.16 3.02 18.92
CA ASN A 286 33.67 4.00 17.95
C ASN A 286 35.20 4.13 18.12
N ILE A 287 35.94 3.71 17.10
CA ILE A 287 37.42 3.75 17.07
C ILE A 287 37.95 4.87 16.16
N GLY A 288 37.06 5.69 15.59
CA GLY A 288 37.41 6.84 14.76
C GLY A 288 37.41 8.16 15.55
N GLU A 289 37.70 9.25 14.83
CA GLU A 289 37.71 10.62 15.37
C GLU A 289 36.39 11.37 15.15
N GLU A 290 35.53 10.88 14.27
CA GLU A 290 34.20 11.43 14.03
C GLU A 290 33.11 10.61 14.71
N GLU A 291 31.90 11.15 14.75
CA GLU A 291 30.72 10.47 15.26
C GLU A 291 30.35 9.26 14.39
N LEU A 292 30.27 8.08 15.01
CA LEU A 292 29.94 6.81 14.35
C LEU A 292 28.42 6.75 14.14
N TYR A 293 27.98 6.53 12.91
CA TYR A 293 26.58 6.25 12.59
C TYR A 293 26.38 4.77 12.30
N THR A 294 25.53 4.13 13.10
CA THR A 294 25.21 2.70 12.98
C THR A 294 23.71 2.53 12.83
N GLN A 295 23.29 1.82 11.79
CA GLN A 295 21.93 1.33 11.63
C GLN A 295 21.80 -0.05 12.25
N PHE A 296 20.69 -0.29 12.95
CA PHE A 296 20.36 -1.58 13.54
C PHE A 296 19.07 -2.10 12.93
N TRP A 297 19.05 -3.39 12.64
CA TRP A 297 17.84 -4.16 12.40
C TRP A 297 17.70 -5.21 13.50
N ILE A 298 16.49 -5.40 14.02
CA ILE A 298 16.15 -6.40 15.05
C ILE A 298 14.94 -7.19 14.56
N ASN A 299 14.89 -8.51 14.70
CA ASN A 299 13.81 -9.36 14.18
C ASN A 299 12.43 -9.16 14.83
N GLU A 300 12.38 -8.69 16.08
CA GLU A 300 11.16 -8.46 16.85
C GLU A 300 11.14 -7.05 17.48
N TRP A 301 9.96 -6.57 17.86
CA TRP A 301 9.82 -5.25 18.47
C TRP A 301 10.42 -5.21 19.89
N TYR A 302 10.87 -4.03 20.31
CA TYR A 302 11.25 -3.83 21.71
C TYR A 302 10.02 -3.93 22.63
N ASN A 303 10.06 -4.85 23.59
CA ASN A 303 9.07 -4.98 24.67
C ASN A 303 9.76 -4.77 26.03
N PRO A 304 9.43 -3.73 26.80
CA PRO A 304 10.07 -3.48 28.09
C PRO A 304 9.78 -4.54 29.16
N GLU A 305 8.67 -5.30 29.04
CA GLU A 305 8.27 -6.40 29.94
C GLU A 305 8.95 -7.73 29.58
N ASP A 306 9.39 -7.89 28.32
CA ASP A 306 10.11 -9.04 27.82
C ASP A 306 11.25 -8.57 26.89
N ARG A 307 12.34 -8.13 27.52
CA ARG A 307 13.44 -7.45 26.84
C ARG A 307 14.37 -8.38 26.09
N ASP A 308 14.38 -9.68 26.42
CA ASP A 308 15.39 -10.66 25.97
C ASP A 308 16.83 -10.13 25.97
N THR A 309 17.19 -9.24 26.90
CA THR A 309 18.50 -8.56 26.91
C THR A 309 19.15 -8.79 28.25
N TYR A 310 20.32 -9.42 28.24
CA TYR A 310 21.02 -9.84 29.46
C TYR A 310 22.43 -9.25 29.45
N PHE A 311 22.76 -8.48 30.49
CA PHE A 311 24.06 -7.84 30.61
C PHE A 311 25.17 -8.86 30.87
N GLU A 312 26.26 -8.76 30.11
CA GLU A 312 27.47 -9.58 30.22
C GLU A 312 28.56 -8.84 29.44
N GLU A 313 29.73 -8.58 30.03
CA GLU A 313 30.83 -7.92 29.30
C GLU A 313 31.49 -8.87 28.29
N VAL A 314 31.93 -8.33 27.15
CA VAL A 314 32.74 -9.08 26.18
C VAL A 314 34.10 -9.39 26.75
#